data_AF-A0A1Y6F494-F1
#
_entry.id   AF-A0A1Y6F494-F1
#
_cell.length_a   1.000
_cell.length_b   1.000
_cell.length_c   1.000
_cell.angle_alpha   90.00
_cell.angle_beta   90.00
_cell.angle_gamma   90.00
#
_symmetry.space_group_name_H-M   'P 1'
#
loop_
_entity.id
_entity.type
_entity.pdbx_description
1 polymer ?
#
loop_
_entity_poly.entity_id
_entity_poly.type
_entity_poly.pdbx_seq_one_letter_code
_entity_poly.pdbx_strand_id
1 'polypeptide(L)'
;MRKIVLAAAIATSALGLAACSEGTEDAAEATADSMAADTEANMEAAGDAVDAAGEEVAEAGAEVEAAAEDAAVDAEAAMEGETEAEAAAD
;
A
#
# COMPACT_ATOMS: atom_id res chain seq x y z
N MET A 1 -14.98 -46.31 -45.71
CA MET A 1 -13.76 -45.86 -44.99
C MET A 1 -13.68 -44.35 -44.77
N ARG A 2 -14.11 -43.48 -45.72
CA ARG A 2 -14.06 -42.01 -45.54
C ARG A 2 -14.97 -41.43 -44.42
N LYS A 3 -16.05 -42.14 -44.06
CA LYS A 3 -17.06 -41.67 -43.08
C LYS A 3 -16.64 -41.85 -41.61
N ILE A 4 -15.70 -42.74 -41.32
CA ILE A 4 -15.24 -43.04 -39.96
C ILE A 4 -14.17 -42.04 -39.50
N VAL A 5 -13.35 -41.55 -40.44
CA VAL A 5 -12.31 -40.54 -40.19
C VAL A 5 -12.91 -39.20 -39.75
N LEU A 6 -14.05 -38.80 -40.33
CA LEU A 6 -14.72 -37.55 -39.97
C LEU A 6 -15.31 -37.58 -38.55
N ALA A 7 -15.84 -38.73 -38.12
CA ALA A 7 -16.40 -38.90 -36.77
C ALA A 7 -15.30 -38.87 -35.69
N ALA A 8 -14.12 -39.42 -35.97
CA ALA A 8 -12.97 -39.35 -35.06
C ALA A 8 -12.40 -37.93 -34.91
N ALA A 9 -12.40 -37.13 -36.00
CA ALA A 9 -11.95 -35.74 -35.96
C ALA A 9 -12.90 -34.82 -35.17
N ILE A 10 -14.21 -35.07 -35.21
CA ILE A 10 -15.22 -34.30 -34.44
C ILE A 10 -15.19 -34.69 -32.96
N ALA A 11 -14.99 -35.97 -32.64
CA ALA A 11 -14.85 -36.43 -31.26
C ALA A 11 -13.59 -35.84 -30.60
N THR A 12 -12.46 -35.80 -31.30
CA THR A 12 -11.21 -35.24 -30.77
C THR A 12 -11.26 -33.72 -30.57
N SER A 13 -11.98 -32.99 -31.42
CA SER A 13 -12.19 -31.55 -31.24
C SER A 13 -13.13 -31.24 -30.07
N ALA A 14 -14.17 -32.05 -29.83
CA ALA A 14 -15.04 -31.89 -28.67
C ALA A 14 -14.31 -32.16 -27.33
N LEU A 15 -13.44 -33.17 -27.27
CA LEU A 15 -12.60 -33.40 -26.08
C LEU A 15 -11.53 -32.31 -25.88
N GLY A 16 -10.98 -31.76 -26.96
CA GLY A 16 -10.02 -30.65 -26.89
C GLY A 16 -10.64 -29.34 -26.40
N LEU A 17 -11.90 -29.06 -26.73
CA LEU A 17 -12.63 -27.89 -26.20
C LEU A 17 -12.92 -27.98 -24.70
N ALA A 18 -13.20 -29.18 -24.17
CA ALA A 18 -13.39 -29.38 -22.74
C ALA A 18 -12.08 -29.19 -21.93
N ALA A 19 -10.96 -29.72 -22.44
CA ALA A 19 -9.64 -29.51 -21.81
C ALA A 19 -9.14 -28.07 -21.92
N CYS A 20 -9.46 -27.36 -23.02
CA CYS A 20 -9.22 -25.92 -23.11
C CYS A 20 -10.14 -25.12 -22.19
N SER A 21 -11.31 -25.62 -21.79
CA SER A 21 -12.21 -24.95 -20.85
C SER A 21 -11.69 -25.07 -19.42
N GLU A 22 -11.30 -26.28 -18.99
CA GLU A 22 -10.75 -26.54 -17.66
C GLU A 22 -9.41 -25.83 -17.46
N GLY A 23 -8.51 -25.89 -18.46
CA GLY A 23 -7.26 -25.11 -18.40
C GLY A 23 -7.44 -23.59 -18.50
N THR A 24 -8.54 -23.10 -19.11
CA THR A 24 -8.87 -21.67 -19.08
C THR A 24 -9.44 -21.26 -17.73
N GLU A 25 -10.22 -22.13 -17.09
CA GLU A 25 -10.79 -21.91 -15.76
C GLU A 25 -9.70 -21.92 -14.69
N ASP A 26 -8.79 -22.89 -14.72
CA ASP A 26 -7.58 -22.93 -13.87
C ASP A 26 -6.71 -21.68 -14.06
N ALA A 27 -6.49 -21.25 -15.32
CA ALA A 27 -5.70 -20.06 -15.59
C ALA A 27 -6.40 -18.78 -15.14
N ALA A 28 -7.73 -18.72 -15.23
CA ALA A 28 -8.53 -17.61 -14.76
C ALA A 28 -8.55 -17.54 -13.23
N GLU A 29 -8.64 -18.69 -12.54
CA GLU A 29 -8.56 -18.80 -11.09
C GLU A 29 -7.16 -18.39 -10.60
N ALA A 30 -6.10 -18.90 -11.22
CA ALA A 30 -4.74 -18.49 -10.92
C ALA A 30 -4.48 -16.99 -11.20
N THR A 31 -5.10 -16.43 -12.24
CA THR A 31 -5.03 -14.99 -12.52
C THR A 31 -5.77 -14.19 -11.45
N ALA A 32 -6.95 -14.64 -11.03
CA ALA A 32 -7.72 -14.00 -9.98
C ALA A 32 -6.98 -14.02 -8.64
N ASP A 33 -6.37 -15.16 -8.28
CA ASP A 33 -5.54 -15.29 -7.09
C ASP A 33 -4.29 -14.39 -7.17
N SER A 34 -3.59 -14.34 -8.31
CA SER A 34 -2.48 -13.40 -8.50
C SER A 34 -2.92 -11.94 -8.40
N MET A 35 -4.07 -11.56 -8.96
CA MET A 35 -4.58 -10.19 -8.83
C MET A 35 -4.96 -9.86 -7.38
N ALA A 36 -5.52 -10.82 -6.64
CA ALA A 36 -5.83 -10.65 -5.23
C ALA A 36 -4.55 -10.46 -4.41
N ALA A 37 -3.52 -11.29 -4.63
CA ALA A 37 -2.23 -11.18 -3.97
C ALA A 37 -1.51 -9.85 -4.30
N ASP A 38 -1.52 -9.42 -5.57
CA ASP A 38 -0.96 -8.13 -5.97
C ASP A 38 -1.72 -6.96 -5.33
N THR A 39 -3.04 -7.06 -5.21
CA THR A 39 -3.87 -6.05 -4.55
C THR A 39 -3.55 -5.96 -3.07
N GLU A 40 -3.45 -7.10 -2.38
CA GLU A 40 -3.11 -7.18 -0.96
C GLU A 40 -1.71 -6.61 -0.70
N ALA A 41 -0.71 -7.01 -1.48
CA ALA A 41 0.66 -6.48 -1.36
C ALA A 41 0.75 -4.97 -1.62
N ASN A 42 0.00 -4.43 -2.58
CA ASN A 42 -0.03 -2.99 -2.83
C ASN A 42 -0.79 -2.22 -1.75
N MET A 43 -1.87 -2.79 -1.19
CA MET A 43 -2.57 -2.17 -0.06
C MET A 43 -1.68 -2.14 1.20
N GLU A 44 -0.97 -3.23 1.47
CA GLU A 44 -0.04 -3.30 2.61
C GLU A 44 1.11 -2.30 2.44
N ALA A 45 1.75 -2.26 1.26
CA ALA A 45 2.79 -1.27 0.97
C ALA A 45 2.28 0.18 1.05
N ALA A 46 1.04 0.44 0.63
CA ALA A 46 0.43 1.75 0.78
C ALA A 46 0.13 2.09 2.25
N GLY A 47 -0.30 1.12 3.05
CA GLY A 47 -0.50 1.26 4.49
C GLY A 47 0.80 1.63 5.20
N ASP A 48 1.86 0.85 4.96
CA ASP A 48 3.20 1.09 5.52
C ASP A 48 3.73 2.49 5.16
N ALA A 49 3.53 2.92 3.90
CA ALA A 49 3.95 4.25 3.46
C ALA A 49 3.17 5.39 4.15
N VAL A 50 1.87 5.17 4.43
CA VAL A 50 1.05 6.14 5.16
C VAL A 50 1.46 6.22 6.63
N ASP A 51 1.72 5.08 7.27
CA ASP A 51 2.19 5.05 8.66
C ASP A 51 3.55 5.75 8.80
N ALA A 52 4.51 5.46 7.91
CA ALA A 52 5.80 6.13 7.90
C ALA A 52 5.69 7.64 7.68
N ALA A 53 4.82 8.09 6.76
CA ALA A 53 4.55 9.51 6.57
C ALA A 53 3.88 10.15 7.79
N GLY A 54 3.01 9.42 8.48
CA GLY A 54 2.39 9.87 9.73
C GLY A 54 3.42 10.07 10.85
N GLU A 55 4.37 9.16 10.99
CA GLU A 55 5.49 9.27 11.94
C GLU A 55 6.38 10.49 11.64
N GLU A 56 6.80 10.68 10.37
CA GLU A 56 7.59 11.87 9.98
C GLU A 56 6.85 13.17 10.26
N VAL A 57 5.54 13.23 9.99
CA VAL A 57 4.73 14.43 10.27
C VAL A 57 4.61 14.68 11.77
N ALA A 58 4.50 13.63 12.59
CA ALA A 58 4.45 13.77 14.04
C ALA A 58 5.78 14.29 14.61
N GLU A 59 6.91 13.75 14.13
CA GLU A 59 8.25 14.21 14.53
C GLU A 59 8.48 15.67 14.12
N ALA A 60 8.19 16.03 12.87
CA ALA A 60 8.29 17.41 12.40
C ALA A 60 7.36 18.36 13.19
N GLY A 61 6.16 17.89 13.57
CA GLY A 61 5.24 18.64 14.42
C GLY A 61 5.82 18.94 15.80
N ALA A 62 6.44 17.93 16.43
CA ALA A 62 7.10 18.08 17.73
C ALA A 62 8.31 19.03 17.67
N GLU A 63 9.11 18.97 16.59
CA GLU A 63 10.21 19.91 16.37
C GLU A 63 9.71 21.36 16.21
N VAL A 64 8.63 21.56 15.47
CA VAL A 64 8.01 22.90 15.29
C VAL A 64 7.46 23.42 16.61
N GLU A 65 6.81 22.56 17.41
CA GLU A 65 6.30 22.94 18.74
C GLU A 65 7.44 23.34 19.67
N ALA A 66 8.51 22.54 19.75
CA ALA A 66 9.68 22.87 20.55
C ALA A 66 10.35 24.19 20.09
N ALA A 67 10.47 24.42 18.79
CA ALA A 67 11.02 25.67 18.26
C ALA A 67 10.11 26.87 18.55
N ALA A 68 8.79 26.67 18.57
CA ALA A 68 7.84 27.72 18.92
C ALA A 68 7.87 28.06 20.42
N GLU A 69 8.02 27.05 21.29
CA GLU A 69 8.22 27.24 22.73
C GLU A 69 9.52 28.00 22.99
N ASP A 70 10.63 27.61 22.37
CA ASP A 70 11.93 28.30 22.48
C ASP A 70 11.84 29.77 22.06
N ALA A 71 11.17 30.04 20.93
CA ALA A 71 10.94 31.41 20.47
C ALA A 71 10.02 32.22 21.41
N ALA A 72 9.07 31.57 22.08
CA ALA A 72 8.21 32.21 23.07
C ALA A 72 9.00 32.59 24.33
N VAL A 73 9.84 31.68 24.83
CA VAL A 73 10.73 31.91 25.98
C VAL A 73 11.71 33.05 25.71
N ASP A 74 12.35 33.09 24.53
CA ASP A 74 13.24 34.19 24.13
C ASP A 74 12.49 35.54 24.09
N ALA A 75 11.28 35.55 23.53
CA ALA A 75 10.46 36.75 23.45
C ALA A 75 10.04 37.25 24.84
N GLU A 76 9.68 36.36 25.75
CA GLU A 76 9.32 36.67 27.13
C GLU A 76 10.51 37.24 27.90
N ALA A 77 11.66 36.56 27.87
CA ALA A 77 12.90 37.04 28.48
C ALA A 77 13.29 38.44 27.97
N ALA A 78 13.13 38.69 26.67
CA ALA A 78 13.39 40.00 26.07
C ALA A 78 12.40 41.09 26.49
N MET A 79 11.12 40.75 26.68
CA MET A 79 10.07 41.68 27.11
C MET A 79 10.18 42.02 28.59
N GLU A 80 10.49 41.04 29.43
CA GLU A 80 10.54 41.19 30.89
C GLU A 80 11.93 41.59 31.39
N GLY A 81 12.96 41.45 30.54
CA GLY A 81 14.34 41.86 30.84
C GLY A 81 15.03 40.90 31.79
N GLU A 82 14.69 39.62 31.69
CA GLU A 82 15.23 38.53 32.51
C GLU A 82 15.99 37.52 31.65
N THR A 83 16.47 36.44 32.27
CA THR A 83 17.15 35.37 31.53
C THR A 83 16.15 34.37 30.95
N GLU A 84 16.47 33.74 29.81
CA GLU A 84 15.64 32.65 29.24
C GLU A 84 15.38 31.51 30.24
N ALA A 85 16.29 31.28 31.18
CA ALA A 85 16.12 30.28 32.23
C ALA A 85 15.10 30.69 33.32
N GLU A 86 14.92 31.99 33.54
CA GLU A 86 13.88 32.53 34.41
C GLU A 86 12.53 32.50 33.67
N ALA A 87 12.49 32.96 32.42
CA ALA A 87 11.29 32.92 31.58
C ALA A 87 10.76 31.49 31.34
N ALA A 88 11.64 30.50 31.15
CA ALA A 88 11.24 29.10 31.02
C ALA A 88 10.73 28.46 32.33
N ALA A 89 10.85 29.15 33.47
CA ALA A 89 10.49 28.63 34.79
C ALA A 89 9.21 29.26 35.38
N ASP A 90 8.65 30.30 34.76
CA ASP A 90 7.37 30.95 35.13
C ASP A 90 6.14 30.22 34.53
#